data_AF-A0A660MGL7-F1
#
_entry.id   AF-A0A660MGL7-F1
#
_cell.length_a   1.000
_cell.length_b   1.000
_cell.length_c   1.000
_cell.angle_alpha   90.00
_cell.angle_beta   90.00
_cell.angle_gamma   90.00
#
_symmetry.space_group_name_H-M   'P 1'
#
loop_
_entity.id
_entity.type
_entity.pdbx_description
1 polymer ?
#
loop_
_entity_poly.entity_id
_entity_poly.type
_entity_poly.pdbx_seq_one_letter_code
_entity_poly.pdbx_strand_id
1 'polypeptide(L)' 'GHATLPLYAAAFEQAGALDKLPAFAARHGADYYGLPYNSGEITLERCPQTFPETLPYGDDEVVPFLAGQEWPWRIKTT' A
#
# COMPACT_ATOMS: atom_id res chain seq x y z
N GLY A 1 0.19 -1.52 -7.78
CA GLY A 1 1.24 -0.69 -7.20
C GLY A 1 1.78 -1.38 -5.96
N HIS A 2 3.06 -1.74 -5.94
CA HIS A 2 3.63 -2.59 -4.90
C HIS A 2 3.74 -1.92 -3.52
N ALA A 3 3.81 -0.57 -3.46
CA ALA A 3 4.18 0.15 -2.24
C ALA A 3 3.03 0.91 -1.55
N THR A 4 1.94 1.25 -2.24
CA THR A 4 1.00 2.27 -1.75
C THR A 4 0.31 1.89 -0.44
N LEU A 5 -0.26 0.69 -0.34
CA LEU A 5 -0.93 0.24 0.88
C LEU A 5 0.06 -0.03 2.04
N PRO A 6 1.21 -0.69 1.82
CA PRO A 6 2.28 -0.78 2.82
C PRO A 6 2.77 0.57 3.36
N LEU A 7 2.87 1.59 2.51
CA LEU A 7 3.27 2.93 2.91
C LEU A 7 2.23 3.58 3.83
N TYR A 8 0.95 3.50 3.46
CA TYR A 8 -0.14 4.01 4.30
C TYR A 8 -0.23 3.27 5.63
N ALA A 9 -0.05 1.95 5.65
CA ALA A 9 -0.03 1.19 6.89
C ALA A 9 1.05 1.68 7.87
N ALA A 10 2.27 1.92 7.38
CA ALA A 10 3.34 2.46 8.20
C ALA A 10 3.00 3.88 8.73
N ALA A 11 2.47 4.76 7.88
CA ALA A 11 2.11 6.12 8.29
C ALA A 11 0.97 6.14 9.33
N PHE A 12 -0.08 5.34 9.12
CA PHE A 12 -1.21 5.24 10.06
C PHE A 12 -0.82 4.55 11.37
N GLU A 13 0.07 3.56 11.31
CA GLU A 13 0.63 2.94 12.51
C GLU A 13 1.44 3.94 13.33
N GLN A 14 2.33 4.72 12.70
CA GLN A 14 3.11 5.77 13.38
C GLN A 14 2.21 6.82 14.04
N ALA A 15 1.05 7.10 13.44
CA ALA A 15 0.04 8.00 13.99
C ALA A 15 -0.87 7.35 15.05
N GLY A 16 -0.70 6.07 15.37
CA GLY A 16 -1.57 5.33 16.30
C GLY A 16 -3.02 5.20 15.81
N ALA A 17 -3.22 5.18 14.48
CA ALA A 17 -4.52 5.30 13.83
C ALA A 17 -4.78 4.20 12.80
N LEU A 18 -4.14 3.03 12.93
CA LEU A 18 -4.19 1.95 11.93
C LEU A 18 -5.63 1.47 11.63
N ASP A 19 -6.54 1.58 12.61
CA ASP A 19 -7.97 1.32 12.49
C ASP A 19 -8.69 2.19 11.44
N LYS A 20 -8.14 3.37 11.12
CA LYS A 20 -8.71 4.31 10.14
C LYS A 20 -8.27 4.04 8.71
N LEU A 21 -7.22 3.23 8.51
CA LEU A 21 -6.66 2.94 7.19
C LEU A 21 -7.70 2.39 6.20
N PRO A 22 -8.58 1.43 6.56
CA PRO A 22 -9.53 0.87 5.60
C PRO A 22 -10.51 1.92 5.05
N ALA A 23 -10.96 2.84 5.90
CA ALA A 23 -11.86 3.91 5.48
C ALA A 23 -11.17 4.89 4.53
N PHE A 24 -9.93 5.28 4.86
CA PHE A 24 -9.10 6.14 4.02
C PHE A 24 -8.78 5.51 2.66
N ALA A 25 -8.34 4.25 2.64
CA ALA A 25 -7.85 3.59 1.43
C ALA A 25 -8.97 3.13 0.47
N ALA A 26 -10.20 2.91 0.97
CA ALA A 26 -11.24 2.27 0.16
C ALA A 26 -12.62 2.96 0.18
N ARG A 27 -12.98 3.72 1.22
CA ARG A 27 -14.36 4.21 1.38
C ARG A 27 -14.52 5.69 1.09
N HIS A 28 -13.66 6.54 1.65
CA HIS A 28 -13.79 7.99 1.52
C HIS A 28 -13.74 8.48 0.08
N GLY A 29 -12.91 7.86 -0.77
CA GLY A 29 -12.90 8.16 -2.20
C GLY A 29 -14.22 7.75 -2.88
N ALA A 30 -14.70 6.53 -2.66
CA ALA A 30 -15.94 6.05 -3.25
C ALA A 30 -17.14 6.92 -2.83
N ASP A 31 -17.23 7.31 -1.57
CA ASP A 31 -18.25 8.23 -1.05
C ASP A 31 -18.18 9.59 -1.77
N TYR A 32 -16.98 10.17 -1.86
CA TYR A 32 -16.76 11.49 -2.46
C TYR A 32 -17.10 11.51 -3.96
N TYR A 33 -16.74 10.46 -4.68
CA TYR A 33 -16.97 10.34 -6.11
C TYR A 33 -18.33 9.72 -6.49
N GLY A 34 -19.12 9.27 -5.50
CA GLY A 34 -20.40 8.59 -5.75
C GLY A 34 -20.26 7.24 -6.45
N LEU A 35 -19.16 6.52 -6.22
CA LEU A 35 -18.86 5.23 -6.82
C LEU A 35 -19.23 4.06 -5.89
N PRO A 36 -19.53 2.86 -6.41
CA PRO A 36 -19.71 1.67 -5.59
C PRO A 36 -18.45 1.31 -4.79
N TYR A 37 -18.64 0.67 -3.64
CA TYR A 37 -17.52 0.13 -2.88
C TYR A 37 -16.90 -1.10 -3.56
N ASN A 38 -15.58 -1.25 -3.38
CA ASN A 38 -14.88 -2.46 -3.78
C ASN A 38 -15.42 -3.67 -2.99
N SER A 39 -15.61 -4.80 -3.67
CA SER A 39 -16.07 -6.06 -3.05
C SER A 39 -14.93 -6.98 -2.59
N GLY A 40 -13.69 -6.65 -2.97
CA GLY A 40 -12.50 -7.43 -2.61
C GLY A 40 -11.91 -7.07 -1.26
N GLU A 41 -11.18 -8.01 -0.68
CA GLU A 41 -10.39 -7.80 0.53
C GLU A 41 -8.89 -7.89 0.20
N ILE A 42 -8.09 -7.05 0.85
CA ILE A 42 -6.63 -7.11 0.82
C ILE A 42 -6.15 -7.24 2.26
N THR A 43 -5.30 -8.22 2.51
CA THR A 43 -4.63 -8.36 3.81
C THR A 43 -3.25 -7.73 3.75
N LEU A 44 -2.97 -6.82 4.69
CA LEU A 44 -1.62 -6.34 4.97
C LEU A 44 -1.05 -7.11 6.14
N GLU A 45 0.17 -7.60 5.99
CA GLU A 45 0.88 -8.28 7.07
C GLU A 45 2.15 -7.51 7.45
N ARG A 46 2.43 -7.52 8.76
CA ARG A 46 3.67 -6.95 9.31
C ARG A 46 4.80 -7.94 9.09
N CYS A 47 5.39 -7.89 7.91
CA CYS A 47 6.52 -8.72 7.51
C CYS A 47 7.53 -7.82 6.81
N PRO A 48 8.70 -7.56 7.43
CA PRO A 48 9.75 -6.76 6.82
C PRO A 48 10.14 -7.28 5.44
N GLN A 49 10.24 -6.37 4.48
CA GLN A 49 10.69 -6.67 3.12
C GLN A 49 11.56 -5.52 2.61
N THR A 50 12.53 -5.84 1.76
CA THR A 50 13.31 -4.83 1.04
C THR A 50 12.63 -4.53 -0.29
N PHE A 51 12.40 -3.25 -0.57
CA PHE A 51 11.88 -2.83 -1.88
C PHE A 51 12.96 -2.98 -2.97
N PRO A 52 12.58 -3.44 -4.17
CA PRO A 52 13.53 -3.58 -5.26
C PRO A 52 14.09 -2.22 -5.68
N GLU A 53 15.34 -2.21 -6.15
CA GLU A 53 16.03 -1.01 -6.64
C GLU A 53 15.37 -0.44 -7.91
N THR A 54 14.87 -1.32 -8.77
CA THR A 54 14.16 -0.97 -10.01
C THR A 54 12.95 -1.88 -10.23
N LEU A 55 11.98 -1.37 -10.98
CA LEU A 55 10.82 -2.11 -11.46
C LEU A 55 10.75 -2.02 -12.99
N PRO A 56 10.31 -3.10 -13.68
CA PRO A 56 10.11 -3.05 -15.12
C PRO A 56 8.98 -2.07 -15.49
N TYR A 57 9.19 -1.28 -16.53
CA TYR A 57 8.23 -0.32 -17.05
C TYR A 57 8.27 -0.29 -18.60
N GLY A 58 7.54 -1.21 -19.22
CA GLY A 58 7.62 -1.41 -20.67
C GLY A 58 9.00 -1.94 -21.06
N ASP A 59 9.68 -1.23 -21.96
CA ASP A 59 11.04 -1.54 -22.39
C ASP A 59 12.12 -0.86 -21.51
N ASP A 60 11.70 -0.05 -20.53
CA ASP A 60 12.57 0.69 -19.61
C ASP A 60 12.42 0.18 -18.16
N GLU A 61 13.19 0.76 -17.25
CA GLU A 61 13.07 0.57 -15.81
C GLU A 61 12.70 1.86 -15.09
N VAL A 62 11.96 1.74 -13.98
CA VAL A 62 11.64 2.85 -13.09
C VAL A 62 12.15 2.56 -11.68
N VAL A 63 12.71 3.59 -11.03
CA VAL A 63 13.10 3.52 -9.62
C VAL A 63 11.85 3.74 -8.75
N PRO A 64 11.39 2.75 -7.98
CA PRO A 64 10.21 2.91 -7.14
C PRO A 64 10.51 3.82 -5.94
N PHE A 65 9.45 4.42 -5.41
CA PHE A 65 9.52 5.05 -4.09
C PHE A 65 9.90 3.98 -3.06
N LEU A 66 10.92 4.26 -2.24
CA LEU A 66 11.58 3.35 -1.28
C LEU A 66 12.56 2.32 -1.87
N ALA A 67 13.04 2.49 -3.11
CA ALA A 67 14.11 1.64 -3.68
C ALA A 67 15.25 1.34 -2.68
N GLY A 68 15.56 0.05 -2.50
CA GLY A 68 16.62 -0.43 -1.60
C GLY A 68 16.29 -0.36 -0.10
N GLN A 69 15.15 0.22 0.30
CA GLN A 69 14.80 0.38 1.71
C GLN A 69 14.05 -0.83 2.25
N GLU A 70 14.30 -1.16 3.52
CA GLU A 70 13.49 -2.11 4.28
C GLU A 70 12.20 -1.44 4.76
N TRP A 71 11.07 -2.14 4.63
CA TRP A 71 9.76 -1.65 5.03
C TRP A 71 8.99 -2.70 5.83
N PRO A 72 8.29 -2.32 6.92
CA PRO A 72 7.73 -3.27 7.88
C PRO A 72 6.42 -3.93 7.44
N TRP A 73 5.77 -3.41 6.40
CA TRP A 73 4.48 -3.88 5.92
C TRP A 73 4.60 -4.41 4.49
N ARG A 74 3.80 -5.45 4.19
CA ARG A 74 3.62 -5.95 2.83
C ARG A 74 2.18 -6.40 2.59
N ILE A 75 1.78 -6.43 1.32
CA ILE A 75 0.54 -7.09 0.92
C ILE A 75 0.78 -8.60 0.99
N LYS A 76 -0.10 -9.31 1.69
CA LYS A 76 -0.06 -10.77 1.75
C LYS A 76 -0.56 -11.33 0.42
N THR A 77 0.34 -11.88 -0.38
CA THR A 77 -0.02 -12.64 -1.58
C THR A 77 -0.45 -14.04 -1.15
N THR A 78 -1.63 -14.48 -1.57
CA THR A 78 -2.09 -15.87 -1.39
C THR A 78 -1.55 -16.73 -2.50
#